data_AF-A0A2S6UCK1-F1
#
_entry.id   AF-A0A2S6UCK1-F1
#
_cell.length_a   1.000
_cell.length_b   1.000
_cell.length_c   1.000
_cell.angle_alpha   90.00
_cell.angle_beta   90.00
_cell.angle_gamma   90.00
#
_symmetry.space_group_name_H-M   'P 1'
#
loop_
_entity.id
_entity.type
_entity.pdbx_description
1 polymer ?
#
loop_
_entity_poly.entity_id
_entity_poly.type
_entity_poly.pdbx_seq_one_letter_code
_entity_poly.pdbx_strand_id
1 'polypeptide(L)'
;MEEYRKTHERLVRVFDKEIVFIIGATRWGTAWLQQCLDAHPEICCKGEGHFTDSLFPLLAGAFDAYNAQSEVVGNRLQNSGLPGNAAGFTVDDVHHLMTAAIGLMFSRWAGDGQVKVIAEKTPEHIVSLDKLAQSVPSMKIIHVYRDARDEAVAVWEFNQGISQGAFQQKYPQFGEYAKALPPIGAKAFPPPGRLSAPIRADVAISAPKASRARRCNRFARC
;
A
#
# COMPACT_ATOMS: atom_id res chain seq x y z
N MET A 1 0.97 16.19 -26.59
CA MET A 1 2.03 16.59 -25.63
C MET A 1 1.53 17.53 -24.54
N GLU A 2 0.61 18.45 -24.84
CA GLU A 2 0.07 19.39 -23.83
C GLU A 2 -0.58 18.69 -22.63
N GLU A 3 -1.51 17.76 -22.87
CA GLU A 3 -2.17 16.99 -21.79
C GLU A 3 -1.19 16.14 -20.96
N TYR A 4 -0.13 15.66 -21.59
CA TYR A 4 0.93 14.93 -20.90
C TYR A 4 1.68 15.85 -19.92
N ARG A 5 2.02 17.08 -20.35
CA ARG A 5 2.66 18.08 -19.48
C ARG A 5 1.77 18.46 -18.32
N LYS A 6 0.49 18.76 -18.56
CA LYS A 6 -0.49 19.07 -17.50
C LYS A 6 -0.59 17.94 -16.47
N THR A 7 -0.59 16.70 -16.94
CA THR A 7 -0.59 15.53 -16.05
C THR A 7 0.66 15.53 -15.18
N HIS A 8 1.84 15.72 -15.78
CA HIS A 8 3.10 15.76 -15.05
C HIS A 8 3.14 16.90 -14.00
N GLU A 9 2.70 18.10 -14.37
CA GLU A 9 2.57 19.23 -13.44
C GLU A 9 1.64 18.90 -12.26
N ARG A 10 0.53 18.20 -12.51
CA ARG A 10 -0.37 17.75 -11.45
C ARG A 10 0.32 16.74 -10.53
N LEU A 11 1.10 15.81 -11.07
CA LEU A 11 1.86 14.83 -10.27
C LEU A 11 2.92 15.51 -9.41
N VAL A 12 3.64 16.50 -9.94
CA VAL A 12 4.60 17.31 -9.16
C VAL A 12 3.90 17.94 -7.95
N ARG A 13 2.76 18.61 -8.16
CA ARG A 13 1.97 19.22 -7.06
C ARG A 13 1.49 18.22 -6.02
N VAL A 14 1.31 16.95 -6.39
CA VAL A 14 0.96 15.88 -5.44
C VAL A 14 2.16 15.54 -4.58
N PHE A 15 3.34 15.36 -5.18
CA PHE A 15 4.56 15.00 -4.46
C PHE A 15 5.23 16.17 -3.71
N ASP A 16 4.80 17.41 -3.95
CA ASP A 16 5.12 18.57 -3.11
C ASP A 16 4.41 18.55 -1.73
N LYS A 17 3.40 17.69 -1.57
CA LYS A 17 2.67 17.51 -0.30
C LYS A 17 3.34 16.46 0.56
N GLU A 18 3.00 16.44 1.84
CA GLU A 18 3.42 15.33 2.68
C GLU A 18 2.63 14.07 2.32
N ILE A 19 3.33 13.01 1.94
CA ILE A 19 2.75 11.71 1.67
C ILE A 19 2.88 10.83 2.90
N VAL A 20 1.76 10.33 3.41
CA VAL A 20 1.71 9.49 4.60
C VAL A 20 1.10 8.13 4.26
N PHE A 21 1.74 7.05 4.66
CA PHE A 21 1.19 5.70 4.59
C PHE A 21 0.79 5.21 5.98
N ILE A 22 -0.48 4.84 6.12
CA ILE A 22 -1.04 4.24 7.33
C ILE A 22 -0.99 2.73 7.15
N ILE A 23 -0.14 2.09 7.94
CA ILE A 23 0.16 0.67 7.85
C ILE A 23 -0.14 -0.02 9.17
N GLY A 24 -0.08 -1.35 9.14
CA GLY A 24 -0.09 -2.16 10.35
C GLY A 24 -1.25 -3.11 10.39
N ALA A 25 -1.13 -4.13 11.22
CA ALA A 25 -2.09 -5.20 11.30
C ALA A 25 -3.23 -4.84 12.26
N THR A 26 -4.04 -3.85 11.86
CA THR A 26 -5.32 -3.57 12.53
C THR A 26 -6.39 -3.25 11.50
N ARG A 27 -7.34 -4.17 11.26
CA ARG A 27 -8.42 -3.94 10.28
C ARG A 27 -9.29 -2.73 10.70
N TRP A 28 -9.75 -2.71 11.95
CA TRP A 28 -10.60 -1.61 12.45
C TRP A 28 -9.80 -0.40 12.94
N GLY A 29 -8.57 -0.62 13.42
CA GLY A 29 -7.73 0.45 13.98
C GLY A 29 -7.25 1.44 12.93
N THR A 30 -6.74 0.92 11.80
CA THR A 30 -6.33 1.75 10.66
C THR A 30 -7.53 2.46 10.01
N ALA A 31 -8.69 1.80 9.92
CA ALA A 31 -9.90 2.42 9.37
C ALA A 31 -10.42 3.59 10.24
N TRP A 32 -10.39 3.45 11.56
CA TRP A 32 -10.74 4.54 12.49
C TRP A 32 -9.78 5.73 12.33
N LEU A 33 -8.46 5.46 12.28
CA LEU A 33 -7.46 6.51 12.11
C LEU A 33 -7.63 7.24 10.77
N GLN A 34 -7.88 6.51 9.69
CA GLN A 34 -8.17 7.09 8.37
C GLN A 34 -9.34 8.09 8.46
N GLN A 35 -10.45 7.72 9.12
CA GLN A 35 -11.60 8.63 9.30
C GLN A 35 -11.24 9.86 10.14
N CYS A 36 -10.46 9.69 11.21
CA CYS A 36 -10.01 10.82 12.04
C CYS A 36 -9.12 11.78 11.26
N LEU A 37 -8.23 11.26 10.41
CA LEU A 37 -7.34 12.09 9.59
C LEU A 37 -8.11 12.79 8.46
N ASP A 38 -9.01 12.10 7.77
CA ASP A 38 -9.80 12.69 6.67
C ASP A 38 -10.77 13.78 7.15
N ALA A 39 -11.17 13.75 8.44
CA ALA A 39 -11.97 14.82 9.03
C ALA A 39 -11.19 16.14 9.18
N HIS A 40 -9.86 16.14 9.05
CA HIS A 40 -9.04 17.35 9.16
C HIS A 40 -9.04 18.12 7.82
N PRO A 41 -9.31 19.44 7.80
CA PRO A 41 -9.48 20.20 6.55
C PRO A 41 -8.23 20.25 5.65
N GLU A 42 -7.05 19.99 6.22
CA GLU A 42 -5.77 20.01 5.49
C GLU A 42 -5.23 18.61 5.14
N ILE A 43 -5.98 17.52 5.44
CA ILE A 43 -5.55 16.14 5.20
C ILE A 43 -6.57 15.45 4.29
N CYS A 44 -6.09 14.79 3.25
CA CYS A 44 -6.90 13.89 2.42
C CYS A 44 -6.56 12.44 2.79
N CYS A 45 -7.50 11.68 3.35
CA CYS A 45 -7.30 10.29 3.74
C CYS A 45 -8.50 9.40 3.35
N LYS A 46 -8.71 9.24 2.04
CA LYS A 46 -9.98 8.74 1.50
C LYS A 46 -10.02 7.25 1.13
N GLY A 47 -8.90 6.53 1.10
CA GLY A 47 -8.94 5.20 0.51
C GLY A 47 -7.71 4.31 0.66
N GLU A 48 -7.82 3.18 -0.04
CA GLU A 48 -6.85 2.08 -0.15
C GLU A 48 -6.25 2.09 -1.56
N GLY A 49 -4.92 2.12 -1.62
CA GLY A 49 -4.15 2.04 -2.85
C GLY A 49 -3.87 0.62 -3.30
N HIS A 50 -3.70 -0.32 -2.34
CA HIS A 50 -3.26 -1.69 -2.59
C HIS A 50 -2.05 -1.79 -3.53
N PHE A 51 -1.11 -0.83 -3.40
CA PHE A 51 0.08 -0.73 -4.23
C PHE A 51 0.96 -1.98 -4.11
N THR A 52 1.42 -2.33 -2.90
CA THR A 52 2.42 -3.40 -2.75
C THR A 52 1.87 -4.82 -2.84
N ASP A 53 0.60 -5.00 -2.49
CA ASP A 53 -0.07 -6.30 -2.38
C ASP A 53 -0.89 -6.66 -3.63
N SER A 54 -1.21 -5.68 -4.48
CA SER A 54 -1.97 -5.91 -5.72
C SER A 54 -1.31 -5.27 -6.94
N LEU A 55 -1.22 -3.94 -7.00
CA LEU A 55 -0.81 -3.25 -8.23
C LEU A 55 0.64 -3.56 -8.66
N PHE A 56 1.59 -3.46 -7.73
CA PHE A 56 3.02 -3.62 -8.02
C PHE A 56 3.36 -5.04 -8.47
N PRO A 57 2.86 -6.12 -7.82
CA PRO A 57 3.04 -7.48 -8.35
C PRO A 57 2.51 -7.66 -9.78
N LEU A 58 1.33 -7.10 -10.09
CA LEU A 58 0.75 -7.20 -11.43
C LEU A 58 1.58 -6.46 -12.49
N LEU A 59 2.03 -5.24 -12.16
CA LEU A 59 2.90 -4.46 -13.05
C LEU A 59 4.26 -5.14 -13.24
N ALA A 60 4.88 -5.64 -12.16
CA ALA A 60 6.15 -6.34 -12.24
C ALA A 60 6.06 -7.55 -13.18
N GLY A 61 5.03 -8.40 -13.03
CA GLY A 61 4.83 -9.54 -13.93
C GLY A 61 4.63 -9.13 -15.40
N ALA A 62 3.94 -8.02 -15.67
CA ALA A 62 3.77 -7.50 -17.02
C ALA A 62 5.09 -7.00 -17.63
N PHE A 63 5.89 -6.25 -16.88
CA PHE A 63 7.20 -5.77 -17.33
C PHE A 63 8.19 -6.92 -17.52
N ASP A 64 8.21 -7.90 -16.62
CA ASP A 64 9.05 -9.09 -16.75
C ASP A 64 8.72 -9.88 -18.02
N ALA A 65 7.43 -10.10 -18.29
CA ALA A 65 6.98 -10.77 -19.50
C ALA A 65 7.36 -9.99 -20.77
N TYR A 66 7.21 -8.66 -20.77
CA TYR A 66 7.61 -7.80 -21.88
C TYR A 66 9.13 -7.80 -22.10
N ASN A 67 9.91 -7.71 -21.02
CA ASN A 67 11.37 -7.72 -21.08
C ASN A 67 11.89 -9.06 -21.61
N ALA A 68 11.34 -10.19 -21.16
CA ALA A 68 11.69 -11.51 -21.67
C ALA A 68 11.39 -11.65 -23.18
N GLN A 69 10.26 -11.11 -23.66
CA GLN A 69 9.95 -11.09 -25.09
C GLN A 69 10.89 -10.17 -25.86
N SER A 70 11.23 -9.02 -25.29
CA SER A 70 12.16 -8.05 -25.87
C SER A 70 13.54 -8.67 -26.06
N GLU A 71 14.04 -9.44 -25.09
CA GLU A 71 15.30 -10.19 -25.24
C GLU A 71 15.24 -11.20 -26.38
N VAL A 72 14.13 -11.94 -26.53
CA VAL A 72 13.94 -12.87 -27.65
C VAL A 72 13.96 -12.14 -29.00
N VAL A 73 13.31 -10.99 -29.11
CA VAL A 73 13.30 -10.16 -30.32
C VAL A 73 14.67 -9.55 -30.60
N GLY A 74 15.35 -9.05 -29.56
CA GLY A 74 16.72 -8.55 -29.62
C GLY A 74 17.70 -9.61 -30.13
N ASN A 75 17.58 -10.82 -29.61
CA ASN A 75 18.36 -11.97 -30.07
C ASN A 75 18.07 -12.31 -31.54
N ARG A 76 16.84 -12.14 -32.05
CA ARG A 76 16.53 -12.34 -33.48
C ARG A 76 17.18 -11.31 -34.39
N LEU A 77 17.19 -10.05 -33.98
CA LEU A 77 17.84 -8.97 -34.73
C LEU A 77 19.35 -9.20 -34.82
N GLN A 78 19.97 -9.56 -33.70
CA GLN A 78 21.40 -9.91 -33.63
C GLN A 78 21.73 -11.17 -34.44
N ASN A 79 20.93 -12.24 -34.32
CA ASN A 79 21.09 -13.46 -35.11
C ASN A 79 20.89 -13.24 -36.62
N SER A 80 20.20 -12.17 -37.00
CA SER A 80 19.99 -11.77 -38.40
C SER A 80 21.02 -10.76 -38.90
N GLY A 81 22.05 -10.45 -38.10
CA GLY A 81 23.12 -9.51 -38.45
C GLY A 81 22.67 -8.04 -38.56
N LEU A 82 21.50 -7.69 -38.01
CA LEU A 82 20.96 -6.33 -38.03
C LEU A 82 21.39 -5.56 -36.78
N PRO A 83 21.75 -4.26 -36.91
CA PRO A 83 22.03 -3.42 -35.77
C PRO A 83 20.74 -3.10 -35.00
N GLY A 84 20.71 -3.41 -33.70
CA GLY A 84 19.61 -3.07 -32.80
C GLY A 84 19.40 -4.09 -31.68
N ASN A 85 18.90 -3.61 -30.55
CA ASN A 85 18.36 -4.45 -29.48
C ASN A 85 16.98 -3.88 -29.09
N ALA A 86 16.03 -4.74 -28.70
CA ALA A 86 14.80 -4.25 -28.12
C ALA A 86 15.12 -3.68 -26.73
N ALA A 87 14.90 -2.38 -26.53
CA ALA A 87 15.07 -1.75 -25.23
C ALA A 87 13.90 -2.16 -24.33
N GLY A 88 14.18 -3.06 -23.39
CA GLY A 88 13.27 -3.38 -22.28
C GLY A 88 13.19 -2.24 -21.27
N PHE A 89 12.29 -2.36 -20.30
CA PHE A 89 12.20 -1.44 -19.17
C PHE A 89 13.30 -1.74 -18.16
N THR A 90 13.99 -0.71 -17.69
CA THR A 90 14.91 -0.82 -16.56
C THR A 90 14.14 -0.84 -15.23
N VAL A 91 14.83 -1.22 -14.16
CA VAL A 91 14.26 -1.14 -12.79
C VAL A 91 13.86 0.30 -12.45
N ASP A 92 14.66 1.29 -12.85
CA ASP A 92 14.37 2.70 -12.61
C ASP A 92 13.12 3.17 -13.37
N ASP A 93 12.92 2.72 -14.60
CA ASP A 93 11.70 3.03 -15.37
C ASP A 93 10.47 2.44 -14.68
N VAL A 94 10.56 1.19 -14.21
CA VAL A 94 9.46 0.52 -13.50
C VAL A 94 9.13 1.26 -12.22
N HIS A 95 10.13 1.65 -11.42
CA HIS A 95 9.92 2.45 -10.22
C HIS A 95 9.28 3.80 -10.54
N HIS A 96 9.74 4.49 -11.58
CA HIS A 96 9.12 5.75 -12.00
C HIS A 96 7.65 5.58 -12.40
N LEU A 97 7.32 4.50 -13.12
CA LEU A 97 5.94 4.18 -13.50
C LEU A 97 5.08 3.84 -12.27
N MET A 98 5.62 3.14 -11.28
CA MET A 98 4.95 2.88 -10.00
C MET A 98 4.68 4.18 -9.22
N THR A 99 5.66 5.08 -9.14
CA THR A 99 5.49 6.41 -8.55
C THR A 99 4.43 7.22 -9.28
N ALA A 100 4.45 7.21 -10.62
CA ALA A 100 3.44 7.89 -11.42
C ALA A 100 2.04 7.33 -11.16
N ALA A 101 1.89 6.00 -11.02
CA ALA A 101 0.61 5.37 -10.69
C ALA A 101 0.06 5.83 -9.32
N ILE A 102 0.92 5.87 -8.29
CA ILE A 102 0.58 6.43 -6.97
C ILE A 102 0.10 7.87 -7.11
N GLY A 103 0.89 8.73 -7.76
CA GLY A 103 0.56 10.14 -7.91
C GLY A 103 -0.73 10.37 -8.69
N LEU A 104 -1.02 9.54 -9.69
CA LEU A 104 -2.29 9.59 -10.44
C LEU A 104 -3.48 9.30 -9.53
N MET A 105 -3.40 8.27 -8.67
CA MET A 105 -4.45 7.98 -7.69
C MET A 105 -4.62 9.11 -6.68
N PHE A 106 -3.51 9.58 -6.09
CA PHE A 106 -3.53 10.66 -5.10
C PHE A 106 -4.05 11.97 -5.67
N SER A 107 -3.74 12.29 -6.92
CA SER A 107 -4.27 13.48 -7.59
C SER A 107 -5.80 13.48 -7.69
N ARG A 108 -6.41 12.29 -7.87
CA ARG A 108 -7.87 12.14 -7.92
C ARG A 108 -8.50 12.29 -6.54
N TRP A 109 -7.83 11.84 -5.49
CA TRP A 109 -8.35 11.93 -4.12
C TRP A 109 -8.25 13.35 -3.54
N ALA A 110 -7.09 13.98 -3.72
CA ALA A 110 -6.85 15.35 -3.28
C ALA A 110 -7.72 16.37 -4.04
N GLY A 111 -7.99 16.10 -5.33
CA GLY A 111 -8.72 17.02 -6.20
C GLY A 111 -8.05 18.39 -6.25
N ASP A 112 -8.87 19.45 -6.33
CA ASP A 112 -8.41 20.85 -6.27
C ASP A 112 -8.32 21.39 -4.83
N GLY A 113 -8.46 20.52 -3.82
CA GLY A 113 -8.43 20.91 -2.41
C GLY A 113 -7.04 21.42 -1.98
N GLN A 114 -7.03 22.39 -1.08
CA GLN A 114 -5.80 22.92 -0.45
C GLN A 114 -5.31 22.01 0.69
N VAL A 115 -5.21 20.70 0.43
CA VAL A 115 -4.66 19.76 1.40
C VAL A 115 -3.14 19.85 1.43
N LYS A 116 -2.56 19.78 2.63
CA LYS A 116 -1.12 19.76 2.86
C LYS A 116 -0.59 18.34 2.96
N VAL A 117 -1.44 17.40 3.36
CA VAL A 117 -1.11 16.00 3.58
C VAL A 117 -2.04 15.11 2.77
N ILE A 118 -1.46 14.12 2.09
CA ILE A 118 -2.20 13.02 1.48
C ILE A 118 -1.81 11.75 2.23
N ALA A 119 -2.78 11.17 2.92
CA ALA A 119 -2.60 9.93 3.66
C ALA A 119 -3.31 8.79 2.92
N GLU A 120 -2.60 7.71 2.65
CA GLU A 120 -3.13 6.48 2.11
C GLU A 120 -3.08 5.40 3.18
N LYS A 121 -4.15 4.62 3.28
CA LYS A 121 -4.24 3.57 4.28
C LYS A 121 -4.38 2.26 3.54
N THR A 122 -3.34 1.44 3.53
CA THR A 122 -3.41 0.01 3.19
C THR A 122 -2.61 -0.75 4.26
N PRO A 123 -3.28 -1.49 5.17
CA PRO A 123 -2.65 -2.23 6.26
C PRO A 123 -1.50 -3.14 5.79
N GLU A 124 -1.71 -3.79 4.65
CA GLU A 124 -0.87 -4.82 4.05
C GLU A 124 0.49 -4.30 3.55
N HIS A 125 0.64 -2.97 3.39
CA HIS A 125 1.91 -2.33 3.00
C HIS A 125 3.05 -2.62 3.97
N ILE A 126 2.76 -2.97 5.22
CA ILE A 126 3.76 -3.37 6.22
C ILE A 126 4.68 -4.51 5.75
N VAL A 127 4.21 -5.37 4.84
CA VAL A 127 4.96 -6.53 4.33
C VAL A 127 6.01 -6.14 3.27
N SER A 128 5.89 -4.96 2.65
CA SER A 128 6.74 -4.55 1.52
C SER A 128 7.02 -3.03 1.52
N LEU A 129 7.43 -2.51 2.68
CA LEU A 129 7.75 -1.09 2.86
C LEU A 129 8.95 -0.62 2.03
N ASP A 130 9.88 -1.52 1.72
CA ASP A 130 11.02 -1.27 0.83
C ASP A 130 10.56 -0.80 -0.55
N LYS A 131 9.54 -1.46 -1.12
CA LYS A 131 8.98 -1.11 -2.43
C LYS A 131 8.33 0.27 -2.41
N LEU A 132 7.60 0.60 -1.34
CA LEU A 132 7.03 1.94 -1.19
C LEU A 132 8.11 3.01 -1.02
N ALA A 133 9.15 2.74 -0.24
CA ALA A 133 10.25 3.69 -0.06
C ALA A 133 11.03 3.94 -1.34
N GLN A 134 11.13 2.94 -2.22
CA GLN A 134 11.72 3.11 -3.55
C GLN A 134 10.85 3.99 -4.45
N SER A 135 9.51 3.85 -4.39
CA SER A 135 8.59 4.67 -5.19
C SER A 135 8.37 6.08 -4.62
N VAL A 136 8.32 6.24 -3.30
CA VAL A 136 8.07 7.53 -2.62
C VAL A 136 9.08 7.71 -1.48
N PRO A 137 10.32 8.14 -1.78
CA PRO A 137 11.38 8.21 -0.77
C PRO A 137 11.13 9.19 0.38
N SER A 138 10.32 10.23 0.14
CA SER A 138 9.95 11.24 1.15
C SER A 138 8.74 10.85 2.00
N MET A 139 8.23 9.63 1.85
CA MET A 139 7.03 9.20 2.56
C MET A 139 7.23 9.15 4.07
N LYS A 140 6.17 9.49 4.79
CA LYS A 140 6.04 9.26 6.24
C LYS A 140 5.18 8.04 6.51
N ILE A 141 5.39 7.40 7.65
CA ILE A 141 4.66 6.21 8.05
C ILE A 141 3.99 6.40 9.39
N ILE A 142 2.68 6.13 9.42
CA ILE A 142 1.96 5.89 10.67
C ILE A 142 1.75 4.39 10.83
N HIS A 143 2.43 3.78 11.80
CA HIS A 143 2.25 2.38 12.13
C HIS A 143 1.20 2.24 13.24
N VAL A 144 0.04 1.69 12.86
CA VAL A 144 -1.02 1.35 13.81
C VAL A 144 -0.79 -0.06 14.32
N TYR A 145 -0.61 -0.20 15.63
CA TYR A 145 -0.41 -1.48 16.28
C TYR A 145 -1.47 -1.73 17.36
N ARG A 146 -1.70 -3.01 17.65
CA ARG A 146 -2.62 -3.48 18.67
C ARG A 146 -2.06 -4.75 19.31
N ASP A 147 -2.59 -5.11 20.47
CA ASP A 147 -2.32 -6.42 21.08
C ASP A 147 -2.62 -7.55 20.08
N ALA A 148 -1.67 -8.46 19.90
CA ALA A 148 -1.78 -9.54 18.91
C ALA A 148 -2.96 -10.49 19.18
N ARG A 149 -3.38 -10.65 20.45
CA ARG A 149 -4.53 -11.50 20.81
C ARG A 149 -5.83 -10.83 20.38
N ASP A 150 -5.93 -9.52 20.59
CA ASP A 150 -7.07 -8.73 20.14
C ASP A 150 -7.20 -8.75 18.61
N GLU A 151 -6.07 -8.65 17.90
CA GLU A 151 -6.07 -8.70 16.43
C GLU A 151 -6.46 -10.09 15.92
N ALA A 152 -5.95 -11.16 16.55
CA ALA A 152 -6.33 -12.53 16.22
C ALA A 152 -7.85 -12.71 16.30
N VAL A 153 -8.47 -12.26 17.38
CA VAL A 153 -9.94 -12.35 17.55
C VAL A 153 -10.65 -11.53 16.47
N ALA A 154 -10.20 -10.30 16.20
CA ALA A 154 -10.83 -9.43 15.20
C ALA A 154 -10.77 -10.02 13.77
N VAL A 155 -9.63 -10.56 13.37
CA VAL A 155 -9.45 -11.16 12.04
C VAL A 155 -10.25 -12.47 11.93
N TRP A 156 -10.30 -13.27 12.99
CA TRP A 156 -11.14 -14.45 13.06
C TRP A 156 -12.62 -14.11 12.84
N GLU A 157 -13.18 -13.19 13.62
CA GLU A 157 -14.58 -12.78 13.49
C GLU A 157 -14.90 -12.21 12.10
N PHE A 158 -14.00 -11.39 11.56
CA PHE A 158 -14.16 -10.81 10.23
C PHE A 158 -14.20 -11.88 9.15
N ASN A 159 -13.21 -12.79 9.10
CA ASN A 159 -13.12 -13.80 8.05
C ASN A 159 -14.28 -14.80 8.12
N GLN A 160 -14.76 -15.13 9.32
CA GLN A 160 -15.96 -15.95 9.48
C GLN A 160 -17.19 -15.32 8.79
N GLY A 161 -17.29 -13.98 8.78
CA GLY A 161 -18.37 -13.26 8.13
C GLY A 161 -18.25 -13.14 6.61
N ILE A 162 -17.03 -13.04 6.07
CA ILE A 162 -16.80 -12.72 4.66
C ILE A 162 -16.39 -13.90 3.78
N SER A 163 -15.84 -14.98 4.35
CA SER A 163 -15.20 -16.04 3.56
C SER A 163 -16.16 -17.06 2.96
N GLN A 164 -17.47 -16.89 3.14
CA GLN A 164 -18.49 -17.87 2.72
C GLN A 164 -18.17 -19.31 3.17
N GLY A 165 -17.63 -19.47 4.39
CA GLY A 165 -17.25 -20.78 4.95
C GLY A 165 -15.85 -21.30 4.59
N ALA A 166 -15.16 -20.73 3.58
CA ALA A 166 -13.81 -21.19 3.20
C ALA A 166 -12.76 -21.03 4.31
N PHE A 167 -12.83 -19.93 5.08
CA PHE A 167 -11.96 -19.71 6.22
C PHE A 167 -12.22 -20.72 7.34
N GLN A 168 -13.49 -21.05 7.61
CA GLN A 168 -13.86 -22.06 8.59
C GLN A 168 -13.43 -23.47 8.19
N GLN A 169 -13.44 -23.80 6.90
CA GLN A 169 -12.91 -25.07 6.42
C GLN A 169 -11.38 -25.16 6.63
N LYS A 170 -10.66 -24.06 6.40
CA LYS A 170 -9.21 -23.98 6.57
C LYS A 170 -8.80 -23.96 8.05
N TYR A 171 -9.57 -23.28 8.89
CA TYR A 171 -9.36 -23.17 10.33
C TYR A 171 -10.69 -23.46 11.05
N PRO A 172 -11.02 -24.73 11.33
CA PRO A 172 -12.26 -25.10 12.02
C PRO A 172 -12.41 -24.46 13.41
N GLN A 173 -11.29 -24.18 14.08
CA GLN A 173 -11.27 -23.66 15.44
C GLN A 173 -10.31 -22.48 15.57
N PHE A 174 -10.67 -21.52 16.43
CA PHE A 174 -9.87 -20.31 16.67
C PHE A 174 -8.43 -20.65 17.09
N GLY A 175 -8.24 -21.69 17.90
CA GLY A 175 -6.92 -22.12 18.36
C GLY A 175 -5.99 -22.57 17.24
N GLU A 176 -6.51 -23.10 16.12
CA GLU A 176 -5.71 -23.48 14.96
C GLU A 176 -5.29 -22.26 14.15
N TYR A 177 -6.22 -21.32 13.95
CA TYR A 177 -5.91 -20.04 13.34
C TYR A 177 -4.89 -19.24 14.15
N ALA A 178 -5.04 -19.17 15.47
CA ALA A 178 -4.15 -18.42 16.36
C ALA A 178 -2.70 -18.93 16.30
N LYS A 179 -2.50 -20.24 16.07
CA LYS A 179 -1.16 -20.83 15.85
C LYS A 179 -0.58 -20.49 14.48
N ALA A 180 -1.44 -20.33 13.47
CA ALA A 180 -1.05 -19.99 12.10
C ALA A 180 -0.86 -18.47 11.89
N LEU A 181 -1.24 -17.64 12.86
CA LEU A 181 -1.11 -16.19 12.77
C LEU A 181 0.39 -15.82 12.76
N PRO A 182 0.89 -15.16 11.71
CA PRO A 182 2.24 -14.62 11.73
C PRO A 182 2.41 -13.65 12.91
N PRO A 183 3.64 -13.45 13.43
CA PRO A 183 3.88 -12.51 14.51
C PRO A 183 3.52 -11.08 14.06
N ILE A 184 2.29 -10.67 14.42
CA ILE A 184 1.75 -9.35 14.19
C ILE A 184 2.19 -8.46 15.37
N GLY A 185 3.14 -7.54 15.12
CA GLY A 185 3.66 -6.63 16.14
C GLY A 185 4.97 -5.97 15.74
N ALA A 186 5.68 -5.34 16.67
CA ALA A 186 6.94 -4.62 16.43
C ALA A 186 8.05 -5.47 15.76
N LYS A 187 7.95 -6.80 15.81
CA LYS A 187 8.85 -7.75 15.12
C LYS A 187 8.54 -7.95 13.63
N ALA A 188 7.39 -7.48 13.15
CA ALA A 188 7.03 -7.48 11.72
C ALA A 188 7.67 -6.32 10.97
N PHE A 189 8.16 -5.29 11.68
CA PHE A 189 8.98 -4.26 11.08
C PHE A 189 10.32 -4.90 10.67
N PRO A 190 10.79 -4.73 9.41
CA PRO A 190 12.09 -5.23 9.02
C PRO A 190 13.16 -4.68 9.98
N PRO A 191 14.12 -5.49 10.46
CA PRO A 191 15.22 -4.95 11.24
C PRO A 191 15.93 -3.86 10.41
N PRO A 192 16.50 -2.83 11.05
CA PRO A 192 17.07 -1.65 10.38
C PRO A 192 18.07 -1.93 9.24
N GLY A 193 18.62 -3.15 9.14
CA GLY A 193 19.59 -3.57 8.12
C GLY A 193 19.02 -4.37 6.93
N ARG A 194 17.70 -4.55 6.80
CA ARG A 194 17.10 -5.25 5.63
C ARG A 194 16.46 -4.30 4.60
N LEU A 195 16.53 -3.01 4.86
CA LEU A 195 15.98 -1.94 4.05
C LEU A 195 17.15 -1.08 3.57
N SER A 196 17.12 -0.60 2.32
CA SER A 196 18.15 0.26 1.75
C SER A 196 18.33 1.59 2.51
N ALA A 197 17.38 1.93 3.38
CA ALA A 197 17.47 2.95 4.44
C ALA A 197 16.70 2.47 5.67
N PRO A 198 17.07 2.85 6.91
CA PRO A 198 16.30 2.50 8.11
C PRO A 198 14.96 3.24 8.09
N ILE A 199 13.95 2.66 7.44
CA ILE A 199 12.58 3.14 7.56
C ILE A 199 12.21 3.01 9.04
N ARG A 200 11.77 4.08 9.67
CA ARG A 200 11.18 4.05 11.02
C ARG A 200 9.75 4.53 10.88
N ALA A 201 8.85 3.98 11.68
CA ALA A 201 7.55 4.61 11.83
C ALA A 201 7.79 5.99 12.46
N ASP A 202 7.34 7.04 11.77
CA ASP A 202 7.41 8.42 12.29
C ASP A 202 6.46 8.58 13.47
N VAL A 203 5.32 7.89 13.40
CA VAL A 203 4.31 7.85 14.47
C VAL A 203 3.86 6.41 14.69
N ALA A 204 3.83 5.98 15.95
CA ALA A 204 3.27 4.69 16.36
C ALA A 204 2.02 4.92 17.21
N ILE A 205 0.87 4.43 16.75
CA ILE A 205 -0.43 4.64 17.41
C ILE A 205 -0.99 3.30 17.89
N SER A 206 -1.37 3.22 19.16
CA SER A 206 -2.12 2.08 19.68
C SER A 206 -3.60 2.25 19.33
N ALA A 207 -4.16 1.30 18.59
CA ALA A 207 -5.58 1.34 18.26
C ALA A 207 -6.45 1.14 19.51
N PRO A 208 -7.58 1.87 19.65
CA PRO A 208 -8.50 1.67 20.77
C PRO A 208 -9.05 0.24 20.77
N LYS A 209 -9.22 -0.35 21.97
CA LYS A 209 -9.91 -1.64 22.12
C LYS A 209 -11.35 -1.46 21.64
N ALA A 210 -11.78 -2.27 20.69
CA ALA A 210 -13.17 -2.27 20.26
C ALA A 210 -14.06 -2.75 21.42
N SER A 211 -14.59 -1.82 22.22
CA SER A 211 -15.68 -2.12 23.15
C SER A 211 -16.91 -2.41 22.30
N ARG A 212 -17.19 -3.69 22.00
CA ARG A 212 -18.36 -4.19 21.25
C ARG A 212 -18.95 -3.11 20.37
N ALA A 213 -18.31 -2.86 19.22
CA ALA A 213 -18.76 -1.90 18.23
C ALA A 213 -20.19 -2.26 17.80
N ARG A 214 -21.19 -1.75 18.53
CA ARG A 214 -22.55 -1.62 18.01
C ARG A 214 -22.38 -0.75 16.79
N ARG A 215 -22.54 -1.35 15.61
CA ARG A 215 -22.71 -0.73 14.29
C ARG A 215 -22.70 0.79 14.39
N CYS A 216 -21.54 1.40 14.19
CA CYS A 216 -21.47 2.84 13.99
C CYS A 216 -21.98 3.14 12.57
N ASN A 217 -23.26 2.88 12.33
CA ASN A 217 -24.01 3.29 11.14
C ASN A 217 -24.52 4.74 11.30
N ARG A 218 -23.99 5.51 12.26
CA ARG A 218 -24.53 6.83 12.64
C ARG A 218 -23.69 8.04 12.23
N PHE A 219 -22.55 7.87 11.56
CA PHE A 219 -21.75 9.00 11.06
C PHE A 219 -21.85 9.23 9.54
N ALA A 220 -22.74 8.52 8.84
CA ALA A 220 -22.99 8.74 7.40
C ALA A 220 -24.10 9.76 7.09
N ARG A 221 -24.48 10.61 8.06
CA ARG A 221 -25.39 11.75 7.84
C ARG A 221 -24.97 12.93 8.71
N CYS A 222 -24.05 13.73 8.20
CA CYS A 222 -23.95 15.17 8.37
C CYS A 222 -23.25 15.72 7.13
#